data_AF-A0A928XMY8-F1
#
_entry.id   AF-A0A928XMY8-F1
#
_cell.length_a   1.000
_cell.length_b   1.000
_cell.length_c   1.000
_cell.angle_alpha   90.00
_cell.angle_beta   90.00
_cell.angle_gamma   90.00
#
_symmetry.space_group_name_H-M   'P 1'
#
loop_
_entity.id
_entity.type
_entity.pdbx_description
1 polymer ?
#
loop_
_entity_poly.entity_id
_entity_poly.type
_entity_poly.pdbx_seq_one_letter_code
_entity_poly.pdbx_strand_id
1 'polypeptide(L)'
;MTSFPSEVVTYVGRIRQFERIDWSVYVGWVGLMLGLVFSTGGFLLFGHSRGVRYPAEAWMVPFGAVIFALSISIDTIGHRTVYREEISKAEGLVHGITIFCGIGSSVLLAAAYHAPRALWIPAMVLTVLSFFYSIVDEVFHWRRYAGRHADRVEMWSHVGILIGHSTMMMGWWSWFFAGYPGVAETVQALSGLK
;
A
#
# COMPACT_ATOMS: atom_id res chain seq x y z
N MET A 1 -0.19 -11.06 31.92
CA MET A 1 0.14 -10.35 30.67
C MET A 1 -0.42 -11.17 29.52
N THR A 2 -1.19 -10.56 28.62
CA THR A 2 -1.62 -11.19 27.36
C THR A 2 -0.42 -11.37 26.43
N SER A 3 -0.36 -12.49 25.72
CA SER A 3 0.68 -12.71 24.71
C SER A 3 0.37 -11.90 23.44
N PHE A 4 1.40 -11.49 22.71
CA PHE A 4 1.20 -10.75 21.46
C PHE A 4 0.33 -11.51 20.44
N PRO A 5 0.48 -12.83 20.23
CA PRO A 5 -0.46 -13.58 19.38
C PRO A 5 -1.91 -13.51 19.84
N SER A 6 -2.16 -13.57 21.16
CA SER A 6 -3.52 -13.44 21.71
C SER A 6 -4.11 -12.04 21.48
N GLU A 7 -3.28 -11.00 21.50
CA GLU A 7 -3.69 -9.63 21.17
C GLU A 7 -4.05 -9.50 19.70
N VAL A 8 -3.24 -10.05 18.80
CA VAL A 8 -3.54 -10.08 17.35
C VAL A 8 -4.87 -10.78 17.08
N VAL A 9 -5.10 -11.96 17.67
CA VAL A 9 -6.37 -12.69 17.51
C VAL A 9 -7.56 -11.87 18.02
N THR A 10 -7.40 -11.22 19.17
CA THR A 10 -8.46 -10.36 19.73
C THR A 10 -8.74 -9.16 18.83
N TYR A 11 -7.68 -8.50 18.37
CA TYR A 11 -7.75 -7.31 17.52
C TYR A 11 -8.42 -7.61 16.18
N VAL A 12 -7.95 -8.65 15.47
CA VAL A 12 -8.56 -9.10 14.21
C VAL A 12 -9.99 -9.59 14.45
N GLY A 13 -10.25 -10.25 15.58
CA GLY A 13 -11.60 -10.69 15.97
C GLY A 13 -12.63 -9.56 16.08
N ARG A 14 -12.18 -8.30 16.28
CA ARG A 14 -13.06 -7.13 16.29
C ARG A 14 -13.72 -6.86 14.94
N ILE A 15 -13.27 -7.48 13.83
CA ILE A 15 -13.97 -7.43 12.54
C ILE A 15 -15.45 -7.87 12.64
N ARG A 16 -15.79 -8.71 13.62
CA ARG A 16 -17.19 -9.12 13.90
C ARG A 16 -18.08 -7.97 14.38
N GLN A 17 -17.49 -6.85 14.78
CA GLN A 17 -18.19 -5.63 15.22
C GLN A 17 -18.50 -4.69 14.04
N PHE A 18 -18.11 -5.04 12.81
CA PHE A 18 -18.36 -4.21 11.64
C PHE A 18 -19.85 -4.11 11.33
N GLU A 19 -20.30 -2.88 11.13
CA GLU A 19 -21.56 -2.54 10.51
C GLU A 19 -21.42 -2.51 8.98
N ARG A 20 -22.53 -2.33 8.26
CA ARG A 20 -22.53 -2.28 6.79
C ARG A 20 -21.57 -1.23 6.23
N ILE A 21 -21.51 -0.06 6.85
CA ILE A 21 -20.62 1.02 6.41
C ILE A 21 -19.14 0.65 6.61
N ASP A 22 -18.82 -0.06 7.69
CA ASP A 22 -17.46 -0.53 7.95
C ASP A 22 -17.02 -1.54 6.90
N TRP A 23 -17.91 -2.47 6.54
CA TRP A 23 -17.67 -3.43 5.46
C TRP A 23 -17.45 -2.75 4.11
N SER A 24 -18.26 -1.76 3.76
CA SER A 24 -18.08 -1.01 2.51
C SER A 24 -16.72 -0.33 2.44
N VAL A 25 -16.30 0.32 3.53
CA VAL A 25 -14.99 0.98 3.62
C VAL A 25 -13.86 -0.05 3.57
N TYR A 26 -13.98 -1.14 4.33
CA TYR A 26 -12.98 -2.20 4.39
C TYR A 26 -12.78 -2.87 3.03
N VAL A 27 -13.87 -3.30 2.39
CA VAL A 27 -13.82 -3.94 1.06
C VAL A 27 -13.31 -2.95 0.01
N GLY A 28 -13.70 -1.68 0.08
CA GLY A 28 -13.18 -0.64 -0.81
C GLY A 28 -11.67 -0.49 -0.71
N TRP A 29 -11.14 -0.28 0.49
CA TRP A 29 -9.71 -0.03 0.69
C TRP A 29 -8.85 -1.27 0.56
N VAL A 30 -9.21 -2.36 1.25
CA VAL A 30 -8.46 -3.63 1.16
C VAL A 30 -8.58 -4.20 -0.24
N GLY A 31 -9.76 -4.10 -0.87
CA GLY A 31 -9.97 -4.50 -2.26
C GLY A 31 -9.13 -3.70 -3.24
N LEU A 32 -9.00 -2.38 -3.06
CA LEU A 32 -8.11 -1.54 -3.86
C LEU A 32 -6.65 -2.02 -3.77
N MET A 33 -6.18 -2.28 -2.55
CA MET A 33 -4.80 -2.76 -2.32
C MET A 33 -4.56 -4.15 -2.90
N LEU A 34 -5.52 -5.07 -2.76
CA LEU A 34 -5.48 -6.36 -3.42
C LEU A 34 -5.50 -6.21 -4.94
N GLY A 35 -6.25 -5.25 -5.47
CA GLY A 35 -6.22 -4.87 -6.89
C GLY A 35 -4.83 -4.46 -7.35
N LEU A 36 -4.09 -3.68 -6.55
CA LEU A 36 -2.70 -3.33 -6.83
C LEU A 36 -1.79 -4.58 -6.83
N VAL A 37 -1.93 -5.45 -5.84
CA VAL A 37 -1.19 -6.72 -5.76
C VAL A 37 -1.44 -7.59 -7.00
N PHE A 38 -2.70 -7.81 -7.36
CA PHE A 38 -3.05 -8.68 -8.47
C PHE A 38 -2.74 -8.06 -9.82
N SER A 39 -2.87 -6.74 -9.99
CA SER A 39 -2.51 -6.08 -11.24
C SER A 39 -1.00 -6.10 -11.48
N THR A 40 -0.20 -5.70 -10.49
CA THR A 40 1.27 -5.69 -10.62
C THR A 40 1.85 -7.10 -10.65
N GLY A 41 1.44 -7.96 -9.72
CA GLY A 41 1.89 -9.34 -9.63
C GLY A 41 1.39 -10.19 -10.81
N GLY A 42 0.13 -10.04 -11.19
CA GLY A 42 -0.45 -10.72 -12.34
C GLY A 42 0.21 -10.33 -13.66
N PHE A 43 0.53 -9.04 -13.85
CA PHE A 43 1.27 -8.57 -15.03
C PHE A 43 2.65 -9.24 -15.13
N LEU A 44 3.42 -9.22 -14.04
CA LEU A 44 4.76 -9.83 -14.01
C LEU A 44 4.70 -11.36 -14.14
N LEU A 45 3.79 -12.03 -13.43
CA LEU A 45 3.61 -13.48 -13.54
C LEU A 45 3.19 -13.88 -14.96
N PHE A 46 2.30 -13.12 -15.59
CA PHE A 46 1.89 -13.37 -16.96
C PHE A 46 3.07 -13.25 -17.92
N GLY A 47 3.82 -12.15 -17.91
CA GLY A 47 4.98 -12.02 -18.79
C GLY A 47 6.06 -13.05 -18.49
N HIS A 48 6.29 -13.38 -17.22
CA HIS A 48 7.22 -14.44 -16.82
C HIS A 48 6.83 -15.79 -17.39
N SER A 49 5.53 -16.14 -17.35
CA SER A 49 5.01 -17.37 -17.97
C SER A 49 5.18 -17.42 -19.50
N ARG A 50 5.44 -16.27 -20.13
CA ARG A 50 5.72 -16.11 -21.57
C ARG A 50 7.21 -15.92 -21.86
N GLY A 51 8.08 -16.13 -20.88
CA GLY A 51 9.54 -16.06 -21.04
C GLY A 51 10.15 -14.66 -20.87
N VAL A 52 9.35 -13.65 -20.49
CA VAL A 52 9.87 -12.32 -20.16
C VAL A 52 10.71 -12.41 -18.88
N ARG A 53 11.88 -11.78 -18.91
CA ARG A 53 12.76 -11.67 -17.75
C ARG A 53 12.65 -10.27 -17.18
N TYR A 54 12.31 -10.19 -15.90
CA TYR A 54 12.29 -8.94 -15.17
C TYR A 54 13.48 -8.86 -14.21
N PRO A 55 13.99 -7.64 -13.94
CA PRO A 55 14.91 -7.43 -12.84
C PRO A 55 14.22 -7.73 -11.50
N ALA A 56 14.99 -8.05 -10.46
CA ALA A 56 14.46 -8.40 -9.13
C ALA A 56 13.61 -7.26 -8.52
N GLU A 57 13.99 -6.02 -8.82
CA GLU A 57 13.36 -4.79 -8.40
C GLU A 57 11.90 -4.69 -8.86
N ALA A 58 11.57 -5.21 -10.05
CA ALA A 58 10.18 -5.24 -10.53
C ALA A 58 9.30 -6.10 -9.61
N TRP A 59 9.83 -7.22 -9.10
CA TRP A 59 9.11 -8.11 -8.18
C TRP A 59 8.92 -7.52 -6.79
N MET A 60 9.73 -6.52 -6.41
CA MET A 60 9.54 -5.81 -5.14
C MET A 60 8.26 -4.98 -5.13
N VAL A 61 7.71 -4.63 -6.30
CA VAL A 61 6.43 -3.92 -6.41
C VAL A 61 5.27 -4.74 -5.85
N PRO A 62 4.90 -5.91 -6.40
CA PRO A 62 3.83 -6.72 -5.84
C PRO A 62 4.18 -7.27 -4.45
N PHE A 63 5.45 -7.56 -4.16
CA PHE A 63 5.85 -8.06 -2.85
C PHE A 63 5.63 -7.02 -1.73
N GLY A 64 6.08 -5.78 -1.95
CA GLY A 64 5.81 -4.66 -1.04
C GLY A 64 4.32 -4.37 -0.94
N ALA A 65 3.58 -4.44 -2.06
CA ALA A 65 2.13 -4.27 -2.06
C ALA A 65 1.40 -5.34 -1.22
N VAL A 66 1.86 -6.60 -1.21
CA VAL A 66 1.28 -7.66 -0.35
C VAL A 66 1.49 -7.33 1.13
N ILE A 67 2.71 -6.96 1.52
CA ILE A 67 3.02 -6.58 2.90
C ILE A 67 2.16 -5.39 3.33
N PHE A 68 2.05 -4.39 2.46
CA PHE A 68 1.20 -3.22 2.70
C PHE A 68 -0.27 -3.62 2.84
N ALA A 69 -0.80 -4.42 1.90
CA ALA A 69 -2.21 -4.83 1.88
C ALA A 69 -2.60 -5.60 3.14
N LEU A 70 -1.75 -6.52 3.60
CA LEU A 70 -1.98 -7.25 4.85
C LEU A 70 -1.96 -6.30 6.05
N SER A 71 -0.98 -5.39 6.09
CA SER A 71 -0.81 -4.48 7.22
C SER A 71 -1.95 -3.47 7.32
N ILE A 72 -2.35 -2.83 6.20
CA ILE A 72 -3.48 -1.90 6.18
C ILE A 72 -4.81 -2.60 6.42
N SER A 73 -4.95 -3.88 6.06
CA SER A 73 -6.15 -4.65 6.40
C SER A 73 -6.32 -4.82 7.91
N ILE A 74 -5.21 -5.00 8.66
CA ILE A 74 -5.26 -5.07 10.13
C ILE A 74 -5.55 -3.67 10.69
N ASP A 75 -4.81 -2.66 10.23
CA ASP A 75 -4.98 -1.28 10.67
C ASP A 75 -6.43 -0.77 10.51
N THR A 76 -7.03 -1.05 9.34
CA THR A 76 -8.42 -0.68 9.05
C THR A 76 -9.40 -1.28 10.07
N ILE A 77 -9.15 -2.49 10.60
CA ILE A 77 -10.00 -3.08 11.66
C ILE A 77 -9.97 -2.18 12.90
N GLY A 78 -8.81 -1.64 13.27
CA GLY A 78 -8.65 -0.69 14.37
C GLY A 78 -9.47 0.58 14.16
N HIS A 79 -9.27 1.26 13.04
CA HIS A 79 -9.99 2.49 12.70
C HIS A 79 -11.50 2.32 12.63
N ARG A 80 -11.99 1.13 12.25
CA ARG A 80 -13.42 0.83 12.19
C ARG A 80 -13.99 0.27 13.49
N THR A 81 -13.20 0.08 14.54
CA THR A 81 -13.69 -0.45 15.82
C THR A 81 -13.22 0.39 17.00
N VAL A 82 -11.93 0.38 17.31
CA VAL A 82 -11.34 0.99 18.52
C VAL A 82 -11.12 2.49 18.35
N TYR A 83 -10.78 2.93 17.14
CA TYR A 83 -10.26 4.28 16.89
C TYR A 83 -11.19 5.14 16.02
N ARG A 84 -12.50 4.82 15.98
CA ARG A 84 -13.50 5.54 15.18
C ARG A 84 -13.54 7.04 15.47
N GLU A 85 -13.35 7.44 16.72
CA GLU A 85 -13.39 8.85 17.12
C GLU A 85 -12.09 9.58 16.77
N GLU A 86 -10.96 8.88 16.72
CA GLU A 86 -9.66 9.50 16.42
C GLU A 86 -9.50 9.78 14.92
N ILE A 87 -9.95 8.86 14.05
CA ILE A 87 -9.96 9.09 12.60
C ILE A 87 -10.87 10.26 12.19
N SER A 88 -11.87 10.60 13.02
CA SER A 88 -12.76 11.75 12.78
C SER A 88 -12.10 13.11 12.98
N LYS A 89 -10.85 13.14 13.49
CA LYS A 89 -10.07 14.34 13.76
C LYS A 89 -9.05 14.60 12.63
N ALA A 90 -7.97 15.30 12.94
CA ALA A 90 -6.93 15.65 11.97
C ALA A 90 -6.27 14.42 11.30
N GLU A 91 -6.25 13.27 11.98
CA GLU A 91 -5.72 11.99 11.47
C GLU A 91 -6.39 11.58 10.16
N GLY A 92 -7.72 11.72 10.04
CA GLY A 92 -8.45 11.38 8.82
C GLY A 92 -8.06 12.23 7.60
N LEU A 93 -7.73 13.51 7.80
CA LEU A 93 -7.26 14.37 6.71
C LEU A 93 -5.85 13.97 6.26
N VAL A 94 -4.93 13.77 7.21
CA VAL A 94 -3.56 13.33 6.92
C VAL A 94 -3.58 12.00 6.18
N HIS A 95 -4.36 11.04 6.65
CA HIS A 95 -4.56 9.74 6.03
C HIS A 95 -5.08 9.88 4.59
N GLY A 96 -6.11 10.72 4.37
CA GLY A 96 -6.66 10.98 3.04
C GLY A 96 -5.64 11.57 2.06
N ILE A 97 -4.79 12.50 2.51
CA ILE A 97 -3.72 13.07 1.70
C ILE A 97 -2.67 12.01 1.37
N THR A 98 -2.23 11.21 2.36
CA THR A 98 -1.28 10.10 2.17
C THR A 98 -1.80 9.13 1.10
N ILE A 99 -3.07 8.72 1.18
CA ILE A 99 -3.71 7.84 0.21
C ILE A 99 -3.70 8.47 -1.19
N PHE A 100 -4.14 9.73 -1.31
CA PHE A 100 -4.16 10.42 -2.60
C PHE A 100 -2.78 10.46 -3.25
N CYS A 101 -1.75 10.80 -2.47
CA CYS A 101 -0.36 10.82 -2.91
C CYS A 101 0.15 9.41 -3.30
N GLY A 102 -0.17 8.37 -2.51
CA GLY A 102 0.24 6.99 -2.80
C GLY A 102 -0.40 6.41 -4.06
N ILE A 103 -1.71 6.59 -4.22
CA ILE A 103 -2.43 6.14 -5.43
C ILE A 103 -1.96 6.94 -6.64
N GLY A 104 -1.93 8.27 -6.52
CA GLY A 104 -1.55 9.16 -7.61
C GLY A 104 -0.13 8.88 -8.10
N SER A 105 0.83 8.68 -7.19
CA SER A 105 2.20 8.31 -7.58
C SER A 105 2.26 6.97 -8.31
N SER A 106 1.54 5.94 -7.84
CA SER A 106 1.50 4.62 -8.48
C SER A 106 0.90 4.66 -9.89
N VAL A 107 -0.21 5.39 -10.06
CA VAL A 107 -0.86 5.57 -11.37
C VAL A 107 0.06 6.34 -12.33
N LEU A 108 0.68 7.42 -11.86
CA LEU A 108 1.59 8.21 -12.68
C LEU A 108 2.87 7.44 -13.04
N LEU A 109 3.41 6.61 -12.14
CA LEU A 109 4.53 5.73 -12.43
C LEU A 109 4.19 4.72 -13.53
N ALA A 110 3.01 4.09 -13.47
CA ALA A 110 2.55 3.21 -14.54
C ALA A 110 2.41 3.97 -15.87
N ALA A 111 1.78 5.14 -15.86
CA ALA A 111 1.62 5.97 -17.06
C ALA A 111 2.95 6.53 -17.60
N ALA A 112 3.95 6.70 -16.74
CA ALA A 112 5.30 7.15 -17.12
C ALA A 112 6.01 6.16 -18.05
N TYR A 113 5.52 4.92 -18.23
CA TYR A 113 6.00 4.05 -19.30
C TYR A 113 5.80 4.70 -20.70
N HIS A 114 4.67 5.36 -20.93
CA HIS A 114 4.37 6.00 -22.23
C HIS A 114 4.88 7.44 -22.32
N ALA A 115 4.85 8.19 -21.22
CA ALA A 115 5.27 9.60 -21.17
C ALA A 115 6.33 9.84 -20.09
N PRO A 116 7.51 9.17 -20.18
CA PRO A 116 8.49 9.13 -19.11
C PRO A 116 9.04 10.51 -18.76
N ARG A 117 9.16 11.43 -19.73
CA ARG A 117 9.71 12.77 -19.50
C ARG A 117 8.79 13.70 -18.72
N ALA A 118 7.48 13.52 -18.85
CA ALA A 118 6.49 14.42 -18.25
C ALA A 118 5.95 13.88 -16.92
N LEU A 119 5.67 12.58 -16.84
CA LEU A 119 4.91 12.02 -15.73
C LEU A 119 5.77 11.59 -14.54
N TRP A 120 7.08 11.41 -14.72
CA TRP A 120 7.97 11.04 -13.61
C TRP A 120 8.08 12.15 -12.55
N ILE A 121 8.03 13.43 -12.96
CA ILE A 121 8.14 14.57 -12.03
C ILE A 121 6.97 14.59 -11.05
N PRO A 122 5.69 14.65 -11.49
CA PRO A 122 4.57 14.62 -10.56
C PRO A 122 4.48 13.29 -9.80
N ALA A 123 4.88 12.16 -10.40
CA ALA A 123 4.95 10.88 -9.68
C ALA A 123 5.93 10.94 -8.51
N MET A 124 7.11 11.52 -8.71
CA MET A 124 8.14 11.67 -7.67
C MET A 124 7.66 12.60 -6.56
N VAL A 125 7.07 13.75 -6.91
CA VAL A 125 6.51 14.68 -5.93
C VAL A 125 5.46 14.00 -5.07
N LEU A 126 4.51 13.28 -5.67
CA LEU A 126 3.49 12.56 -4.92
C LEU A 126 4.08 11.42 -4.09
N THR A 127 5.11 10.72 -4.57
CA THR A 127 5.81 9.69 -3.78
C THR A 127 6.46 10.30 -2.54
N VAL A 128 7.19 11.41 -2.68
CA VAL A 128 7.85 12.06 -1.54
C VAL A 128 6.83 12.59 -0.54
N LEU A 129 5.74 13.18 -1.04
CA LEU A 129 4.65 13.64 -0.18
C LEU A 129 3.96 12.49 0.55
N SER A 130 3.75 11.33 -0.07
CA SER A 130 3.14 10.19 0.63
C SER A 130 4.03 9.72 1.78
N PHE A 131 5.36 9.66 1.62
CA PHE A 131 6.26 9.37 2.73
C PHE A 131 6.23 10.44 3.82
N PHE A 132 6.23 11.72 3.45
CA PHE A 132 6.18 12.82 4.40
C PHE A 132 4.91 12.75 5.26
N TYR A 133 3.75 12.59 4.62
CA TYR A 133 2.48 12.48 5.35
C TYR A 133 2.35 11.16 6.12
N SER A 134 2.96 10.05 5.66
CA SER A 134 3.07 8.82 6.47
C SER A 134 3.89 9.04 7.75
N ILE A 135 4.97 9.84 7.72
CA ILE A 135 5.73 10.16 8.94
C ILE A 135 4.89 11.02 9.89
N VAL A 136 4.16 11.99 9.36
CA VAL A 136 3.25 12.82 10.17
C VAL A 136 2.17 11.96 10.82
N ASP A 137 1.59 11.03 10.07
CA ASP A 137 0.62 10.05 10.56
C ASP A 137 1.23 9.21 11.69
N GLU A 138 2.42 8.65 11.46
CA GLU A 138 3.15 7.84 12.43
C GLU A 138 3.37 8.58 13.77
N VAL A 139 3.64 9.89 13.73
CA VAL A 139 3.73 10.72 14.95
C VAL A 139 2.41 10.74 15.73
N PHE A 140 1.25 10.78 15.06
CA PHE A 140 -0.05 10.69 15.74
C PHE A 140 -0.22 9.32 16.41
N HIS A 141 0.13 8.22 15.73
CA HIS A 141 0.05 6.87 16.29
C HIS A 141 0.98 6.69 17.49
N TRP A 142 2.24 7.13 17.41
CA TRP A 142 3.17 7.08 18.54
C TRP A 142 2.73 7.94 19.72
N ARG A 143 2.24 9.16 19.44
CA ARG A 143 1.71 10.03 20.50
C ARG A 143 0.50 9.40 21.16
N ARG A 144 -0.37 8.73 20.38
CA ARG A 144 -1.50 7.98 20.91
C ARG A 144 -1.00 6.84 21.78
N TYR A 145 -0.09 6.00 21.30
CA TYR A 145 0.49 4.88 22.03
C TYR A 145 1.19 5.29 23.34
N ALA A 146 1.93 6.41 23.34
CA ALA A 146 2.64 6.90 24.52
C ALA A 146 1.73 7.61 25.53
N GLY A 147 0.66 8.28 25.05
CA GLY A 147 -0.23 9.10 25.90
C GLY A 147 -1.55 8.46 26.27
N ARG A 148 -1.99 7.42 25.55
CA ARG A 148 -3.25 6.67 25.71
C ARG A 148 -3.02 5.21 25.29
N HIS A 149 -3.88 4.29 25.70
CA HIS A 149 -3.70 2.86 25.43
C HIS A 149 -3.93 2.47 23.96
N ALA A 150 -3.09 2.92 23.01
CA ALA A 150 -3.06 2.30 21.69
C ALA A 150 -2.51 0.87 21.80
N ASP A 151 -3.13 -0.06 21.11
CA ASP A 151 -2.75 -1.47 21.14
C ASP A 151 -1.48 -1.71 20.31
N ARG A 152 -0.58 -2.59 20.80
CA ARG A 152 0.67 -2.95 20.11
C ARG A 152 0.47 -3.43 18.67
N VAL A 153 -0.69 -4.04 18.40
CA VAL A 153 -1.04 -4.56 17.08
C VAL A 153 -1.10 -3.45 16.03
N GLU A 154 -1.65 -2.29 16.39
CA GLU A 154 -1.72 -1.13 15.50
C GLU A 154 -0.33 -0.60 15.14
N MET A 155 0.54 -0.47 16.15
CA MET A 155 1.93 -0.02 15.91
C MET A 155 2.69 -0.97 14.98
N TRP A 156 2.47 -2.28 15.11
CA TRP A 156 3.09 -3.26 14.22
C TRP A 156 2.49 -3.26 12.81
N SER A 157 1.19 -2.98 12.65
CA SER A 157 0.62 -2.79 11.31
C SER A 157 1.21 -1.56 10.63
N HIS A 158 1.44 -0.46 11.36
CA HIS A 158 2.08 0.74 10.82
C HIS A 158 3.51 0.49 10.34
N VAL A 159 4.31 -0.26 11.11
CA VAL A 159 5.63 -0.71 10.67
C VAL A 159 5.53 -1.51 9.37
N GLY A 160 4.56 -2.43 9.27
CA GLY A 160 4.31 -3.21 8.06
C GLY A 160 3.88 -2.35 6.86
N ILE A 161 3.03 -1.35 7.08
CA ILE A 161 2.62 -0.37 6.06
C ILE A 161 3.86 0.36 5.53
N LEU A 162 4.71 0.89 6.41
CA LEU A 162 5.91 1.63 6.01
C LEU A 162 6.91 0.75 5.27
N ILE A 163 7.15 -0.48 5.74
CA ILE A 163 8.01 -1.46 5.06
C ILE A 163 7.45 -1.78 3.68
N GLY A 164 6.17 -2.15 3.59
CA GLY A 164 5.52 -2.52 2.33
C GLY A 164 5.55 -1.37 1.32
N HIS A 165 5.20 -0.16 1.75
CA HIS A 165 5.23 1.05 0.91
C HIS A 165 6.65 1.36 0.43
N SER A 166 7.63 1.32 1.33
CA SER A 166 9.03 1.59 0.99
C SER A 166 9.58 0.57 0.01
N THR A 167 9.39 -0.72 0.26
CA THR A 167 9.82 -1.80 -0.63
C THR A 167 9.18 -1.67 -2.01
N MET A 168 7.86 -1.43 -2.05
CA MET A 168 7.13 -1.26 -3.30
C MET A 168 7.65 -0.05 -4.09
N MET A 169 7.71 1.13 -3.48
CA MET A 169 8.09 2.36 -4.18
C MET A 169 9.56 2.36 -4.59
N MET A 170 10.47 1.87 -3.75
CA MET A 170 11.89 1.76 -4.12
C MET A 170 12.09 0.76 -5.26
N GLY A 171 11.39 -0.38 -5.24
CA GLY A 171 11.40 -1.34 -6.34
C GLY A 171 10.88 -0.73 -7.64
N TRP A 172 9.75 -0.02 -7.56
CA TRP A 172 9.12 0.61 -8.72
C TRP A 172 10.00 1.72 -9.32
N TRP A 173 10.57 2.59 -8.48
CA TRP A 173 11.46 3.65 -8.95
C TRP A 173 12.74 3.08 -9.58
N SER A 174 13.35 2.05 -8.98
CA SER A 174 14.48 1.36 -9.59
C SER A 174 14.11 0.75 -10.96
N TRP A 175 12.93 0.13 -11.06
CA TRP A 175 12.44 -0.44 -12.32
C TRP A 175 12.15 0.65 -13.37
N PHE A 176 11.59 1.80 -12.96
CA PHE A 176 11.39 2.96 -13.81
C PHE A 176 12.71 3.52 -14.35
N PHE A 177 13.71 3.74 -13.47
CA PHE A 177 15.00 4.27 -13.88
C PHE A 177 15.79 3.31 -14.78
N ALA A 178 15.55 2.00 -14.66
CA ALA A 178 16.07 1.00 -15.59
C ALA A 178 15.38 1.01 -16.96
N GLY A 179 14.34 1.85 -17.16
CA GLY A 179 13.58 1.94 -18.40
C GLY A 179 12.46 0.91 -18.53
N TYR A 180 11.93 0.41 -17.41
CA TYR A 180 10.87 -0.61 -17.38
C TYR A 180 11.14 -1.86 -18.24
N PRO A 181 12.32 -2.51 -18.11
CA PRO A 181 12.60 -3.75 -18.83
C PRO A 181 11.52 -4.80 -18.59
N GLY A 182 11.09 -5.46 -19.67
CA GLY A 182 10.05 -6.48 -19.68
C GLY A 182 8.62 -5.98 -19.92
N VAL A 183 8.34 -4.66 -19.77
CA VAL A 183 6.97 -4.15 -19.95
C VAL A 183 6.51 -4.28 -21.39
N ALA A 184 7.33 -3.89 -22.36
CA ALA A 184 6.98 -3.92 -23.79
C ALA A 184 6.67 -5.35 -24.26
N GLU A 185 7.53 -6.30 -23.88
CA GLU A 185 7.41 -7.72 -24.22
C GLU A 185 6.15 -8.34 -23.60
N THR A 186 5.81 -7.92 -22.39
CA THR A 186 4.59 -8.38 -21.70
C THR A 186 3.33 -7.85 -22.39
N VAL A 187 3.33 -6.57 -22.75
CA VAL A 187 2.21 -5.95 -23.49
C VAL A 187 2.03 -6.62 -24.85
N GLN A 188 3.12 -6.92 -25.56
CA GLN A 188 3.07 -7.69 -26.82
C GLN A 188 2.50 -9.09 -26.60
N ALA A 189 2.91 -9.78 -25.53
CA ALA A 189 2.38 -11.11 -25.21
C ALA A 189 0.89 -11.10 -24.83
N LEU A 190 0.40 -9.99 -24.25
CA LEU A 190 -1.01 -9.77 -23.90
C LEU A 190 -1.87 -9.44 -25.13
N SER A 191 -1.34 -8.65 -26.08
CA SER A 191 -2.09 -8.24 -27.27
C SER A 191 -2.26 -9.37 -28.29
N GLY A 192 -1.49 -10.46 -28.17
CA GLY A 192 -1.50 -11.57 -29.12
C GLY A 192 -0.93 -11.22 -30.49
N LEU A 193 -0.40 -10.02 -30.66
CA LEU A 193 0.26 -9.56 -31.87
C LEU A 193 1.70 -10.08 -31.86
N LYS A 194 1.95 -11.10 -32.68
CA LYS A 194 3.31 -11.53 -33.05
C LYS A 194 3.90 -10.55 -34.04
#